data_AF-A0A1B7HWU0-F1
#
_entry.id   AF-A0A1B7HWU0-F1
#
_cell.length_a   1.000
_cell.length_b   1.000
_cell.length_c   1.000
_cell.angle_alpha   90.00
_cell.angle_beta   90.00
_cell.angle_gamma   90.00
#
_symmetry.space_group_name_H-M   'P 1'
#
loop_
_entity.id
_entity.type
_entity.pdbx_description
1 polymer ?
#
loop_
_entity_poly.entity_id
_entity_poly.type
_entity_poly.pdbx_seq_one_letter_code
_entity_poly.pdbx_strand_id
1 'polypeptide(L)'
;MTNAQWLGDHHVENYALYSLGHYPGVVPGEGSVVGEVYRIDASTLSELDALRTKGGEYKRQLIQTPYGSAWMYVYQRSVDGLTRIESGDWLDKDQF
;
A
#
# COMPACT_ATOMS: atom_id res chain seq x y z
N MET A 1 -20.33 -8.67 -5.86
CA MET A 1 -20.57 -8.33 -4.44
C MET A 1 -19.21 -8.24 -3.77
N THR A 2 -18.70 -7.03 -3.58
CA THR A 2 -17.34 -6.83 -3.07
C THR A 2 -17.37 -7.03 -1.55
N ASN A 3 -17.14 -8.27 -1.09
CA ASN A 3 -17.00 -8.59 0.34
C ASN A 3 -15.62 -8.12 0.83
N ALA A 4 -15.45 -6.80 0.95
CA ALA A 4 -14.34 -6.21 1.68
C ALA A 4 -14.83 -5.80 3.06
N GLN A 5 -14.37 -6.52 4.08
CA GLN A 5 -14.62 -6.20 5.47
C GLN A 5 -13.47 -5.36 6.01
N TRP A 6 -13.74 -4.12 6.42
CA TRP A 6 -12.78 -3.31 7.15
C TRP A 6 -12.47 -3.95 8.50
N LEU A 7 -11.19 -4.16 8.80
CA LEU A 7 -10.71 -4.74 10.06
C LEU A 7 -10.25 -3.66 11.04
N GLY A 8 -9.59 -2.62 10.52
CA GLY A 8 -9.06 -1.50 11.29
C GLY A 8 -7.92 -0.77 10.59
N ASP A 9 -7.49 0.34 11.18
CA ASP A 9 -6.27 1.04 10.80
C ASP A 9 -5.01 0.24 11.17
N HIS A 10 -3.96 0.43 10.39
CA HIS A 10 -2.67 -0.20 10.62
C HIS A 10 -1.53 0.69 10.15
N HIS A 11 -0.51 0.79 11.00
CA HIS A 11 0.68 1.57 10.74
C HIS A 11 1.82 0.60 10.41
N VAL A 12 2.46 0.80 9.27
CA VAL A 12 3.58 -0.02 8.82
C VAL A 12 4.86 0.80 8.87
N GLU A 13 5.75 0.45 9.78
CA GLU A 13 7.07 1.08 9.93
C GLU A 13 8.07 0.53 8.91
N ASN A 14 9.12 1.30 8.62
CA ASN A 14 10.13 0.99 7.60
C ASN A 14 9.58 1.00 6.17
N TYR A 15 8.54 1.82 5.95
CA TYR A 15 8.03 2.11 4.62
C TYR A 15 7.87 3.61 4.46
N ALA A 16 8.12 4.06 3.24
CA ALA A 16 7.91 5.44 2.83
C ALA A 16 6.80 5.49 1.77
N LEU A 17 5.90 6.45 1.93
CA LEU A 17 4.83 6.71 0.98
C LEU A 17 5.31 7.77 -0.02
N TYR A 18 5.14 7.50 -1.30
CA TYR A 18 5.44 8.43 -2.39
C TYR A 18 4.18 8.68 -3.22
N SER A 19 4.02 9.91 -3.71
CA SER A 19 2.96 10.24 -4.66
C SER A 19 3.43 10.00 -6.09
N LEU A 20 2.81 9.05 -6.77
CA LEU A 20 2.99 8.80 -8.22
C LEU A 20 2.07 9.71 -9.05
N GLY A 21 1.58 10.82 -8.47
CA GLY A 21 0.60 11.73 -9.05
C GLY A 21 -0.84 11.29 -8.79
N HIS A 22 -1.31 10.22 -9.44
CA HIS A 22 -2.69 9.76 -9.31
C HIS A 22 -2.90 8.69 -8.24
N TYR A 23 -1.82 8.04 -7.78
CA TYR A 23 -1.88 6.95 -6.82
C TYR A 23 -0.67 6.95 -5.87
N PRO A 24 -0.81 6.39 -4.66
CA PRO A 24 0.31 6.21 -3.75
C PRO A 24 1.20 5.04 -4.18
N GLY A 25 2.51 5.23 -4.05
CA GLY A 25 3.53 4.20 -4.15
C GLY A 25 4.20 3.99 -2.80
N VAL A 26 4.06 2.82 -2.22
CA VAL A 26 4.76 2.48 -0.98
C VAL A 26 6.07 1.79 -1.31
N VAL A 27 7.19 2.27 -0.78
CA VAL A 27 8.51 1.65 -0.96
C VAL A 27 9.12 1.33 0.42
N PRO A 28 9.99 0.32 0.53
CA PRO A 28 10.69 0.06 1.79
C PRO A 28 11.74 1.17 1.99
N GLY A 29 11.76 1.77 3.18
CA GLY A 29 12.63 2.90 3.49
C GLY A 29 12.39 3.44 4.89
N GLU A 30 13.12 4.48 5.28
CA GLU A 30 12.89 5.11 6.59
C GLU A 30 11.57 5.90 6.56
N GLY A 31 10.65 5.59 7.47
CA GLY A 31 9.32 6.19 7.51
C GLY A 31 8.28 5.26 8.11
N SER A 32 7.06 5.76 8.19
CA SER A 32 5.87 5.00 8.53
C SER A 32 4.81 5.27 7.49
N VAL A 33 3.99 4.27 7.17
CA VAL A 33 2.82 4.43 6.31
C VAL A 33 1.58 4.07 7.12
N VAL A 34 0.60 4.97 7.10
CA VAL A 34 -0.71 4.75 7.70
C VAL A 34 -1.62 4.19 6.62
N GLY A 35 -2.27 3.07 6.91
CA GLY A 35 -3.20 2.44 6.02
C GLY A 35 -4.32 1.75 6.78
N GLU A 36 -5.17 1.06 6.03
CA GLU A 36 -6.30 0.33 6.57
C GLU A 36 -6.23 -1.12 6.08
N VAL A 37 -6.54 -2.06 6.97
CA VAL A 37 -6.54 -3.49 6.64
C VAL A 37 -7.97 -3.91 6.32
N TYR A 38 -8.15 -4.42 5.10
CA TYR A 38 -9.41 -4.98 4.64
C TYR A 38 -9.27 -6.48 4.42
N ARG A 39 -10.20 -7.26 4.98
CA ARG A 39 -10.37 -8.66 4.65
C ARG A 39 -11.20 -8.77 3.38
N ILE A 40 -10.59 -9.33 2.34
CA ILE A 40 -11.24 -9.61 1.05
C ILE A 40 -11.18 -11.11 0.75
N ASP A 41 -12.07 -11.57 -0.12
CA ASP A 41 -12.04 -12.94 -0.62
C ASP A 41 -10.82 -13.19 -1.53
N ALA A 42 -10.36 -14.46 -1.58
CA ALA A 42 -9.26 -14.88 -2.43
C ALA A 42 -9.51 -14.58 -3.93
N SER A 43 -10.77 -14.62 -4.36
CA SER A 43 -11.18 -14.29 -5.73
C SER A 43 -10.89 -12.82 -6.04
N THR A 44 -11.33 -11.91 -5.16
CA THR A 44 -11.08 -10.46 -5.30
C THR A 44 -9.59 -10.14 -5.24
N LEU A 45 -8.84 -10.80 -4.35
CA LEU A 45 -7.38 -10.63 -4.28
C LEU A 45 -6.69 -11.07 -5.58
N SER A 46 -7.16 -12.15 -6.21
CA SER A 46 -6.62 -12.67 -7.46
C SER A 46 -6.92 -11.74 -8.64
N GLU A 47 -8.12 -11.17 -8.70
CA GLU A 47 -8.46 -10.14 -9.69
C GLU A 47 -7.60 -8.88 -9.52
N LEU A 48 -7.42 -8.41 -8.28
CA LEU A 48 -6.57 -7.27 -7.97
C LEU A 48 -5.10 -7.55 -8.36
N ASP A 49 -4.63 -8.78 -8.14
CA ASP A 49 -3.31 -9.23 -8.58
C ASP A 49 -3.14 -9.10 -10.08
N ALA A 50 -4.10 -9.65 -10.82
CA ALA A 50 -4.04 -9.72 -12.26
C ALA A 50 -4.01 -8.31 -12.87
N LEU A 51 -4.62 -7.34 -12.20
CA LEU A 51 -4.57 -5.92 -12.57
C LEU A 51 -3.24 -5.25 -12.19
N ARG A 52 -2.73 -5.47 -10.97
CA ARG A 52 -1.58 -4.73 -10.41
C ARG A 52 -0.21 -5.35 -10.77
N THR A 53 -0.13 -6.67 -10.88
CA THR A 53 1.11 -7.42 -11.11
C THR A 53 1.44 -7.56 -12.60
N LYS A 54 0.46 -7.34 -13.50
CA LYS A 54 0.69 -7.38 -14.96
C LYS A 54 1.79 -6.43 -15.46
N GLY A 55 2.02 -5.32 -14.75
CA GLY A 55 3.07 -4.35 -15.10
C GLY A 55 4.43 -4.61 -14.45
N GLY A 56 4.53 -5.55 -13.50
CA GLY A 56 5.75 -5.81 -12.72
C GLY A 56 6.24 -4.62 -11.89
N GLU A 57 5.37 -3.62 -11.64
CA GLU A 57 5.74 -2.37 -10.96
C GLU A 57 5.67 -2.50 -9.44
N TYR A 58 4.84 -3.43 -8.98
CA TYR A 58 4.57 -3.71 -7.57
C TYR A 58 4.92 -5.16 -7.24
N LYS A 59 5.51 -5.35 -6.06
CA LYS A 59 5.76 -6.65 -5.46
C LYS A 59 4.86 -6.86 -4.26
N ARG A 60 4.33 -8.07 -4.16
CA ARG A 60 3.59 -8.51 -2.98
C ARG A 60 4.56 -8.78 -1.84
N GLN A 61 4.32 -8.09 -0.73
CA GLN A 61 5.00 -8.28 0.53
C GLN A 61 3.98 -8.74 1.56
N LEU A 62 4.27 -9.84 2.24
CA LEU A 62 3.44 -10.30 3.34
C LEU A 62 3.86 -9.54 4.59
N ILE A 63 2.94 -8.77 5.17
CA ILE A 63 3.16 -8.05 6.42
C ILE A 63 2.34 -8.70 7.54
N GLN A 64 2.87 -8.67 8.75
CA GLN A 64 2.16 -9.11 9.95
C GLN A 64 1.38 -7.92 10.50
N THR A 65 0.06 -8.06 10.58
CA THR A 65 -0.83 -7.05 11.19
C THR A 65 -1.53 -7.68 12.40
N PRO A 66 -2.04 -6.88 13.36
CA PRO A 66 -2.80 -7.41 14.50
C PRO A 66 -4.05 -8.20 14.09
N TYR A 67 -4.54 -8.02 12.86
CA TYR A 67 -5.68 -8.74 12.30
C TYR A 67 -5.30 -10.02 11.52
N GLY A 68 -4.00 -10.34 11.45
CA GLY A 68 -3.43 -11.47 10.73
C GLY A 68 -2.44 -11.04 9.63
N SER A 69 -2.03 -12.00 8.80
CA SER A 69 -1.13 -11.74 7.67
C SER A 69 -1.88 -10.99 6.57
N ALA A 70 -1.37 -9.83 6.15
CA ALA A 70 -1.93 -9.03 5.06
C ALA A 70 -0.95 -8.92 3.90
N TRP A 71 -1.49 -8.86 2.68
CA TRP A 71 -0.70 -8.63 1.47
C TRP A 71 -0.60 -7.13 1.20
N MET A 72 0.61 -6.61 1.20
CA MET A 72 0.94 -5.24 0.86
C MET A 72 1.61 -5.19 -0.53
N TYR A 73 1.25 -4.21 -1.34
CA TYR A 73 1.88 -3.99 -2.64
C TYR A 73 2.95 -2.92 -2.51
N VAL A 74 4.20 -3.35 -2.58
CA VAL A 74 5.39 -2.52 -2.46
C VAL A 74 5.88 -2.17 -3.86
N TYR A 75 5.95 -0.89 -4.18
CA TYR A 75 6.48 -0.38 -5.42
C TYR A 75 7.99 -0.66 -5.48
N GLN A 76 8.46 -1.21 -6.59
CA GLN A 76 9.86 -1.63 -6.76
C GLN A 76 10.65 -0.79 -7.77
N ARG A 77 9.98 0.13 -8.46
CA ARG A 77 10.64 1.00 -9.44
C ARG A 77 11.22 2.24 -8.75
N SER A 78 12.11 2.92 -9.47
CA SER A 78 12.69 4.19 -9.02
C SER A 78 11.60 5.20 -8.70
N VAL A 79 11.68 5.75 -7.50
CA VAL A 79 10.86 6.89 -7.02
C VAL A 79 11.57 8.22 -7.24
N ASP A 80 12.54 8.25 -8.16
CA ASP A 80 13.33 9.43 -8.47
C ASP A 80 12.44 10.53 -9.06
N GLY A 81 12.44 11.69 -8.42
CA GLY A 81 11.57 12.81 -8.77
C GLY A 81 10.13 12.74 -8.23
N LEU A 82 9.77 11.75 -7.41
CA LEU A 82 8.46 11.68 -6.78
C LEU A 82 8.42 12.44 -5.45
N THR A 83 7.26 13.02 -5.15
CA THR A 83 7.02 13.66 -3.85
C THR A 83 6.88 12.60 -2.78
N ARG A 84 7.82 12.58 -1.83
CA ARG A 84 7.73 11.75 -0.62
C ARG A 84 6.74 12.39 0.34
N ILE A 85 5.84 11.57 0.89
CA ILE A 85 4.91 11.97 1.94
C ILE A 85 5.50 11.49 3.27
N GLU A 86 6.11 12.41 4.02
CA GLU A 86 6.77 12.09 5.30
C GLU A 86 5.76 11.69 6.38
N SER A 87 4.54 12.24 6.35
CA SER A 87 3.44 11.89 7.25
C SER A 87 3.01 10.43 7.12
N GLY A 88 3.33 9.77 5.99
CA GLY A 88 2.88 8.39 5.75
C GLY A 88 1.40 8.24 5.44
N ASP A 89 0.66 9.34 5.44
CA ASP A 89 -0.78 9.37 5.26
C ASP A 89 -1.11 9.95 3.88
N TRP A 90 -1.87 9.20 3.08
CA TRP A 90 -2.22 9.63 1.73
C TRP A 90 -3.23 10.77 1.69
N LEU A 91 -4.07 10.91 2.71
CA LEU A 91 -5.04 12.02 2.80
C LEU A 91 -4.33 13.34 3.12
N ASP A 92 -3.20 13.27 3.81
CA ASP A 92 -2.34 14.41 4.14
C ASP A 92 -1.62 15.03 2.93
N LYS A 93 -1.67 14.39 1.75
CA LYS A 93 -0.99 14.88 0.53
C LYS A 93 -1.44 16.25 0.04
N ASP A 94 -2.58 16.76 0.53
CA ASP A 94 -3.16 18.06 0.15
C ASP A 94 -2.68 19.20 1.08
N GLN A 95 -1.92 18.90 2.15
CA GLN A 95 -1.38 19.91 3.06
C GLN A 95 -0.08 20.56 2.56
N PHE A 96 0.48 20.16 1.41
CA PHE A 96 1.75 20.68 0.88
C PHE A 96 1.71 20.98 -0.62
#